data_AF-A0A816BMQ7-F1
#
_entry.id   AF-A0A816BMQ7-F1
#
_cell.length_a   1.000
_cell.length_b   1.000
_cell.length_c   1.000
_cell.angle_alpha   90.00
_cell.angle_beta   90.00
_cell.angle_gamma   90.00
#
_symmetry.space_group_name_H-M   'P 1'
#
loop_
_entity.id
_entity.type
_entity.pdbx_description
1 polymer ?
#
loop_
_entity_poly.entity_id
_entity_poly.type
_entity_poly.pdbx_seq_one_letter_code
_entity_poly.pdbx_strand_id
1 'polypeptide(L)'
;MASATSPGGGYRKGDGAQEENLFRRSDYYQSLDLDVADKDRSERLICTSKCEVKRQTGYVEFYPMEEFGAIYTSGITVFRQIEDNGYAYMKNPLYNVCAIAMAAYRDPGLTDKNMLENKMATKTHKKIENIFSIAHHHQHDCLVLSALGCGAFKNPPEHMALLFKSVIYQYAGFFKKIYFAIVDDHNTGNKTNPNGNFGPFKEILNDLVVHPPKTIRIDGAIGPHRILNKSSNGKITLSDVCIQYLPPCQYGTECHDLKDSQHNKTFSHPPVCLYQESDLLCNQINDAVHMFTFMHKSKCKHGGECTSNDPQHMTDYEHPEFCKNKSDCIDMSSEHLYAYRHLPVCG
;
A
#
# COMPACT_ATOMS: atom_id res chain seq x y z
N MET A 1 13.93 -2.21 -4.55
CA MET A 1 13.34 -3.19 -5.48
C MET A 1 14.26 -4.39 -5.51
N ALA A 2 13.74 -5.59 -5.35
CA ALA A 2 14.53 -6.83 -5.36
C ALA A 2 14.12 -7.75 -6.51
N SER A 3 15.05 -8.59 -6.95
CA SER A 3 14.76 -9.77 -7.74
C SER A 3 13.92 -10.76 -6.94
N ALA A 4 13.03 -11.49 -7.59
CA ALA A 4 12.27 -12.55 -6.93
C ALA A 4 13.07 -13.85 -6.78
N THR A 5 14.14 -14.02 -7.56
CA THR A 5 14.78 -15.34 -7.75
C THR A 5 16.23 -15.38 -7.30
N SER A 6 16.88 -14.23 -7.13
CA SER A 6 18.32 -14.19 -6.87
C SER A 6 18.70 -12.98 -6.03
N PRO A 7 19.49 -13.14 -4.96
CA PRO A 7 19.93 -12.02 -4.14
C PRO A 7 20.81 -11.07 -4.94
N GLY A 8 20.47 -9.78 -4.95
CA GLY A 8 21.29 -8.77 -5.62
C GLY A 8 21.14 -8.78 -7.15
N GLY A 9 20.13 -9.48 -7.68
CA GLY A 9 19.92 -9.59 -9.12
C GLY A 9 21.18 -10.09 -9.85
N GLY A 10 21.66 -9.29 -10.80
CA GLY A 10 22.85 -9.58 -11.59
C GLY A 10 24.15 -8.95 -11.10
N TYR A 11 24.27 -8.57 -9.82
CA TYR A 11 25.35 -7.68 -9.37
C TYR A 11 26.77 -8.20 -9.68
N ARG A 12 26.98 -9.53 -9.63
CA ARG A 12 28.26 -10.20 -9.97
C ARG A 12 28.59 -10.16 -11.46
N LYS A 13 27.59 -10.02 -12.32
CA LYS A 13 27.71 -10.01 -13.79
C LYS A 13 27.95 -8.61 -14.36
N GLY A 14 27.81 -7.57 -13.53
CA GLY A 14 27.90 -6.18 -13.96
C GLY A 14 26.57 -5.58 -14.42
N ASP A 15 25.44 -6.24 -14.16
CA ASP A 15 24.13 -5.69 -14.49
C ASP A 15 23.89 -4.37 -13.74
N GLY A 16 23.21 -3.43 -14.40
CA GLY A 16 22.95 -2.08 -13.91
C GLY A 16 21.47 -1.86 -13.55
N ALA A 17 21.12 -2.05 -12.28
CA ALA A 17 19.84 -1.60 -11.74
C ALA A 17 19.97 -1.19 -10.26
N GLN A 18 18.85 -0.80 -9.63
CA GLN A 18 18.81 -0.32 -8.24
C GLN A 18 19.38 -1.37 -7.26
N GLU A 19 18.99 -2.63 -7.39
CA GLU A 19 19.38 -3.70 -6.46
C GLU A 19 20.89 -3.97 -6.56
N GLU A 20 21.38 -4.09 -7.79
CA GLU A 20 22.79 -4.33 -8.08
C GLU A 20 23.68 -3.20 -7.57
N ASN A 21 23.23 -1.95 -7.74
CA ASN A 21 23.93 -0.78 -7.21
C ASN A 21 23.99 -0.79 -5.68
N LEU A 22 22.90 -1.17 -4.99
CA LEU A 22 22.91 -1.31 -3.53
C LEU A 22 23.90 -2.39 -3.08
N PHE A 23 23.90 -3.56 -3.73
CA PHE A 23 24.81 -4.67 -3.42
C PHE A 23 26.27 -4.29 -3.66
N ARG A 24 26.59 -3.59 -4.75
CA ARG A 24 27.98 -3.15 -5.03
C ARG A 24 28.46 -2.08 -4.06
N ARG A 25 27.56 -1.25 -3.51
CA ARG A 25 27.93 -0.09 -2.69
C ARG A 25 27.91 -0.31 -1.18
N SER A 26 27.43 -1.47 -0.76
CA SER A 26 27.25 -1.80 0.64
C SER A 26 27.73 -3.20 0.92
N ASP A 27 27.66 -3.59 2.18
CA ASP A 27 27.86 -4.98 2.59
C ASP A 27 26.57 -5.79 2.58
N TYR A 28 25.49 -5.27 1.97
CA TYR A 28 24.20 -5.96 1.94
C TYR A 28 24.27 -7.34 1.28
N TYR A 29 25.22 -7.53 0.35
CA TYR A 29 25.49 -8.84 -0.23
C TYR A 29 25.91 -9.88 0.82
N GLN A 30 26.60 -9.50 1.90
CA GLN A 30 26.95 -10.41 3.00
C GLN A 30 25.73 -10.79 3.85
N SER A 31 24.60 -10.10 3.68
CA SER A 31 23.35 -10.51 4.31
C SER A 31 22.62 -11.55 3.46
N LEU A 32 22.50 -11.35 2.15
CA LEU A 32 21.58 -12.12 1.30
C LEU A 32 22.23 -13.09 0.32
N ASP A 33 23.47 -12.86 -0.11
CA ASP A 33 24.18 -13.74 -1.02
C ASP A 33 24.83 -14.89 -0.23
N LEU A 34 24.22 -16.08 -0.32
CA LEU A 34 24.58 -17.25 0.48
C LEU A 34 26.04 -17.69 0.33
N ASP A 35 26.67 -17.44 -0.84
CA ASP A 35 28.05 -17.86 -1.08
C ASP A 35 29.06 -17.07 -0.25
N VAL A 36 28.67 -15.89 0.23
CA VAL A 36 29.53 -14.93 0.93
C VAL A 36 28.87 -14.36 2.19
N ALA A 37 27.77 -14.97 2.62
CA ALA A 37 26.98 -14.46 3.73
C ALA A 37 27.69 -14.64 5.07
N ASP A 38 27.77 -13.57 5.84
CA ASP A 38 28.16 -13.60 7.25
C ASP A 38 26.88 -13.59 8.10
N LYS A 39 26.65 -14.65 8.88
CA LYS A 39 25.40 -14.85 9.61
C LYS A 39 25.30 -14.05 10.89
N ASP A 40 26.42 -13.66 11.46
CA ASP A 40 26.47 -12.98 12.74
C ASP A 40 26.51 -11.45 12.56
N ARG A 41 26.74 -10.99 11.32
CA ARG A 41 26.96 -9.58 11.01
C ARG A 41 25.70 -8.74 10.86
N SER A 42 24.61 -9.33 10.38
CA SER A 42 23.35 -8.61 10.13
C SER A 42 22.15 -9.42 10.59
N GLU A 43 21.18 -8.74 11.18
CA GLU A 43 19.90 -9.37 11.48
C GLU A 43 19.07 -9.47 10.20
N ARG A 44 18.51 -10.66 9.96
CA ARG A 44 17.70 -10.97 8.79
C ARG A 44 16.43 -11.66 9.22
N LEU A 45 15.31 -11.14 8.74
CA LEU A 45 13.99 -11.68 9.05
C LEU A 45 13.25 -11.92 7.73
N ILE A 46 12.67 -13.10 7.61
CA ILE A 46 11.72 -13.38 6.53
C ILE A 46 10.36 -12.94 7.00
N CYS A 47 9.68 -12.20 6.14
CA CYS A 47 8.26 -11.91 6.24
C CYS A 47 7.56 -12.77 5.20
N THR A 48 6.86 -13.81 5.65
CA THR A 48 6.22 -14.78 4.74
C THR A 48 4.97 -14.20 4.08
N SER A 49 4.46 -14.89 3.06
CA SER A 49 3.14 -14.63 2.45
C SER A 49 1.98 -14.62 3.45
N LYS A 50 2.15 -15.34 4.56
CA LYS A 50 1.22 -15.42 5.70
C LYS A 50 1.49 -14.37 6.78
N CYS A 51 2.41 -13.44 6.51
CA CYS A 51 2.72 -12.31 7.36
C CYS A 51 3.36 -12.71 8.69
N GLU A 52 3.99 -13.87 8.71
CA GLU A 52 4.78 -14.34 9.82
C GLU A 52 6.18 -13.75 9.69
N VAL A 53 6.64 -13.05 10.74
CA VAL A 53 8.03 -12.58 10.82
C VAL A 53 8.84 -13.65 11.53
N LYS A 54 9.81 -14.24 10.84
CA LYS A 54 10.65 -15.31 11.38
C LYS A 54 12.12 -14.93 11.29
N ARG A 55 12.81 -15.03 12.43
CA ARG A 55 14.28 -15.04 12.45
C ARG A 55 14.75 -16.40 11.97
N GLN A 56 15.31 -16.42 10.77
CA GLN A 56 15.77 -17.67 10.19
C GLN A 56 17.23 -17.90 10.58
N THR A 57 17.46 -18.97 11.34
CA THR A 57 18.81 -19.39 11.79
C THR A 57 19.41 -20.47 10.89
N GLY A 58 18.58 -21.14 10.08
CA GLY A 58 18.97 -22.21 9.13
C GLY A 58 18.98 -21.76 7.65
N TYR A 59 19.66 -22.55 6.81
CA TYR A 59 20.03 -22.27 5.40
C TYR A 59 18.88 -22.20 4.36
N VAL A 60 17.61 -22.28 4.76
CA VAL A 60 16.50 -22.46 3.81
C VAL A 60 16.10 -21.13 3.13
N GLU A 61 16.79 -20.85 2.04
CA GLU A 61 16.29 -20.23 0.80
C GLU A 61 15.37 -19.00 0.97
N PHE A 62 15.96 -17.85 1.29
CA PHE A 62 15.37 -16.52 1.07
C PHE A 62 14.82 -16.31 -0.36
N TYR A 63 15.30 -17.12 -1.30
CA TYR A 63 14.96 -17.10 -2.72
C TYR A 63 14.67 -18.53 -3.21
N PRO A 64 13.68 -18.74 -4.08
CA PRO A 64 12.79 -17.73 -4.63
C PRO A 64 11.86 -17.12 -3.56
N MET A 65 11.63 -15.81 -3.63
CA MET A 65 10.75 -15.12 -2.69
C MET A 65 9.31 -15.61 -2.84
N GLU A 66 8.64 -15.85 -1.71
CA GLU A 66 7.20 -16.15 -1.70
C GLU A 66 6.37 -14.99 -2.30
N GLU A 67 5.18 -15.30 -2.83
CA GLU A 67 4.21 -14.28 -3.22
C GLU A 67 3.83 -13.43 -1.99
N PHE A 68 3.94 -12.10 -2.12
CA PHE A 68 3.85 -11.13 -1.00
C PHE A 68 4.94 -11.23 0.08
N GLY A 69 5.85 -12.20 -0.02
CA GLY A 69 6.98 -12.32 0.88
C GLY A 69 7.98 -11.18 0.73
N ALA A 70 8.74 -10.94 1.79
CA ALA A 70 9.80 -9.94 1.84
C ALA A 70 10.92 -10.38 2.78
N ILE A 71 12.07 -9.72 2.66
CA ILE A 71 13.21 -9.92 3.55
C ILE A 71 13.55 -8.57 4.18
N TYR A 72 13.49 -8.51 5.50
CA TYR A 72 13.99 -7.39 6.28
C TYR A 72 15.44 -7.65 6.66
N THR A 73 16.29 -6.64 6.53
CA THR A 73 17.70 -6.71 6.93
C THR A 73 18.10 -5.41 7.62
N SER A 74 18.79 -5.50 8.76
CA SER A 74 19.33 -4.35 9.49
C SER A 74 20.83 -4.48 9.73
N GLY A 75 21.48 -3.33 9.97
CA GLY A 75 22.92 -3.27 10.23
C GLY A 75 23.77 -3.16 8.96
N ILE A 76 23.18 -2.78 7.83
CA ILE A 76 23.88 -2.62 6.56
C ILE A 76 24.78 -1.37 6.62
N THR A 77 26.00 -1.49 6.11
CA THR A 77 26.92 -0.38 5.91
C THR A 77 27.02 -0.04 4.42
N VAL A 78 26.69 1.19 4.06
CA VAL A 78 26.93 1.73 2.71
C VAL A 78 28.25 2.49 2.73
N PHE A 79 29.23 1.99 1.99
CA PHE A 79 30.61 2.49 2.07
C PHE A 79 31.20 2.91 0.71
N ARG A 80 30.45 2.75 -0.39
CA ARG A 80 30.87 3.26 -1.72
C ARG A 80 29.94 4.32 -2.27
N GLN A 81 30.55 5.24 -3.02
CA GLN A 81 29.88 6.28 -3.79
C GLN A 81 29.07 5.68 -4.95
N ILE A 82 28.30 6.54 -5.63
CA ILE A 82 27.51 6.17 -6.80
C ILE A 82 28.37 5.66 -7.96
N GLU A 83 27.75 4.98 -8.90
CA GLU A 83 28.37 4.42 -10.10
C GLU A 83 29.12 5.47 -10.93
N ASP A 84 28.55 6.67 -11.09
CA ASP A 84 29.18 7.80 -11.81
C ASP A 84 30.55 8.21 -11.24
N ASN A 85 30.79 7.93 -9.96
CA ASN A 85 32.06 8.18 -9.27
C ASN A 85 32.94 6.91 -9.19
N GLY A 86 32.67 5.91 -10.04
CA GLY A 86 33.43 4.67 -10.13
C GLY A 86 33.37 3.81 -8.87
N TYR A 87 32.32 3.92 -8.06
CA TYR A 87 32.19 3.19 -6.79
C TYR A 87 33.36 3.44 -5.81
N ALA A 88 33.94 4.64 -5.83
CA ALA A 88 34.99 5.04 -4.88
C ALA A 88 34.52 4.90 -3.43
N TYR A 89 35.43 4.66 -2.49
CA TYR A 89 35.09 4.63 -1.07
C TYR A 89 34.56 5.99 -0.60
N MET A 90 33.54 5.95 0.25
CA MET A 90 33.01 7.15 0.89
C MET A 90 33.93 7.57 2.03
N LYS A 91 34.17 8.88 2.17
CA LYS A 91 34.88 9.43 3.33
C LYS A 91 34.12 9.17 4.64
N ASN A 92 32.79 9.21 4.59
CA ASN A 92 31.89 8.95 5.71
C ASN A 92 30.87 7.89 5.27
N PRO A 93 31.08 6.60 5.60
CA PRO A 93 30.10 5.55 5.33
C PRO A 93 28.78 5.79 6.09
N LEU A 94 27.68 5.26 5.55
CA LEU A 94 26.40 5.20 6.25
C LEU A 94 26.31 3.87 7.00
N TYR A 95 26.21 3.92 8.31
CA TYR A 95 26.10 2.74 9.18
C TYR A 95 24.64 2.50 9.58
N ASN A 96 24.34 1.25 9.99
CA ASN A 96 23.03 0.84 10.51
C ASN A 96 21.86 1.13 9.56
N VAL A 97 22.11 1.04 8.25
CA VAL A 97 21.04 1.11 7.26
C VAL A 97 20.19 -0.15 7.36
N CYS A 98 18.88 0.02 7.24
CA CYS A 98 17.92 -1.08 7.16
C CYS A 98 17.33 -1.14 5.75
N ALA A 99 17.05 -2.35 5.27
CA ALA A 99 16.52 -2.59 3.94
C ALA A 99 15.37 -3.59 3.99
N ILE A 100 14.37 -3.36 3.13
CA ILE A 100 13.28 -4.29 2.86
C ILE A 100 13.40 -4.72 1.41
N ALA A 101 13.77 -5.97 1.18
CA ALA A 101 13.81 -6.58 -0.14
C ALA A 101 12.42 -7.13 -0.48
N MET A 102 11.81 -6.58 -1.53
CA MET A 102 10.55 -7.05 -2.09
C MET A 102 10.58 -6.95 -3.61
N ALA A 103 10.14 -8.03 -4.25
CA ALA A 103 10.04 -8.11 -5.70
C ALA A 103 8.71 -7.58 -6.24
N ALA A 104 8.80 -6.67 -7.22
CA ALA A 104 7.68 -6.23 -8.04
C ALA A 104 7.29 -7.30 -9.08
N TYR A 105 6.11 -7.18 -9.68
CA TYR A 105 5.73 -8.04 -10.81
C TYR A 105 6.48 -7.61 -12.07
N ARG A 106 6.94 -8.59 -12.86
CA ARG A 106 7.61 -8.37 -14.14
C ARG A 106 6.59 -8.44 -15.27
N ASP A 107 6.57 -7.42 -16.12
CA ASP A 107 5.72 -7.32 -17.31
C ASP A 107 4.23 -7.63 -17.00
N PRO A 108 3.62 -6.95 -16.01
CA PRO A 108 2.25 -7.23 -15.62
C PRO A 108 1.26 -6.86 -16.73
N GLY A 109 0.11 -7.55 -16.78
CA GLY A 109 -1.01 -7.21 -17.66
C GLY A 109 -1.52 -5.79 -17.40
N LEU A 110 -1.74 -5.04 -18.49
CA LEU A 110 -2.16 -3.63 -18.47
C LEU A 110 -3.48 -3.46 -19.23
N THR A 111 -4.31 -2.55 -18.75
CA THR A 111 -5.50 -2.05 -19.44
C THR A 111 -5.12 -1.11 -20.59
N ASP A 112 -6.09 -0.78 -21.44
CA ASP A 112 -5.91 0.17 -22.56
C ASP A 112 -5.47 1.58 -22.12
N LYS A 113 -5.71 1.92 -20.84
CA LYS A 113 -5.28 3.19 -20.23
C LYS A 113 -3.87 3.13 -19.64
N ASN A 114 -3.09 2.09 -19.96
CA ASN A 114 -1.74 1.87 -19.40
C ASN A 114 -1.74 1.76 -17.86
N MET A 115 -2.80 1.20 -17.28
CA MET A 115 -2.91 0.93 -15.85
C MET A 115 -2.84 -0.59 -15.63
N LEU A 116 -2.18 -1.06 -14.57
CA LEU A 116 -2.28 -2.45 -14.10
C LEU A 116 -3.74 -2.95 -14.12
N GLU A 117 -3.96 -4.15 -14.66
CA GLU A 117 -5.26 -4.84 -14.53
C GLU A 117 -5.63 -5.07 -13.05
N ASN A 118 -6.92 -5.10 -12.73
CA ASN A 118 -7.44 -5.16 -11.36
C ASN A 118 -6.74 -6.21 -10.48
N LYS A 119 -6.58 -7.45 -10.98
CA LYS A 119 -5.90 -8.52 -10.24
C LYS A 119 -4.46 -8.16 -9.89
N MET A 120 -3.74 -7.54 -10.83
CA MET A 120 -2.34 -7.13 -10.63
C MET A 120 -2.25 -5.89 -9.76
N ALA A 121 -3.17 -4.93 -9.90
CA ALA A 121 -3.26 -3.74 -9.05
C ALA A 121 -3.47 -4.14 -7.58
N THR A 122 -4.45 -5.01 -7.27
CA THR A 122 -4.71 -5.46 -5.89
C THR A 122 -3.53 -6.21 -5.29
N LYS A 123 -2.89 -7.08 -6.08
CA LYS A 123 -1.70 -7.80 -5.64
C LYS A 123 -0.51 -6.87 -5.39
N THR A 124 -0.33 -5.87 -6.25
CA THR A 124 0.74 -4.87 -6.13
C THR A 124 0.50 -3.95 -4.93
N HIS A 125 -0.75 -3.56 -4.70
CA HIS A 125 -1.16 -2.85 -3.48
C HIS A 125 -0.72 -3.61 -2.23
N LYS A 126 -1.06 -4.91 -2.14
CA LYS A 126 -0.67 -5.75 -1.00
C LYS A 126 0.85 -5.86 -0.82
N LYS A 127 1.62 -5.90 -1.91
CA LYS A 127 3.09 -5.82 -1.84
C LYS A 127 3.55 -4.49 -1.23
N ILE A 128 3.03 -3.36 -1.72
CA ILE A 128 3.36 -2.03 -1.18
C ILE A 128 2.98 -1.92 0.30
N GLU A 129 1.78 -2.38 0.65
CA GLU A 129 1.28 -2.43 2.02
C GLU A 129 2.21 -3.23 2.95
N ASN A 130 2.70 -4.38 2.50
CA ASN A 130 3.65 -5.20 3.27
C ASN A 130 4.96 -4.47 3.54
N ILE A 131 5.46 -3.65 2.61
CA ILE A 131 6.66 -2.82 2.85
C ILE A 131 6.42 -1.87 4.04
N PHE A 132 5.27 -1.21 4.08
CA PHE A 132 4.92 -0.28 5.15
C PHE A 132 4.70 -1.02 6.47
N SER A 133 4.01 -2.16 6.45
CA SER A 133 3.76 -2.96 7.64
C SER A 133 5.06 -3.45 8.29
N ILE A 134 5.99 -3.97 7.48
CA ILE A 134 7.30 -4.43 7.95
C ILE A 134 8.09 -3.27 8.56
N ALA A 135 8.11 -2.12 7.88
CA ALA A 135 8.81 -0.96 8.40
C ALA A 135 8.25 -0.49 9.75
N HIS A 136 6.93 -0.40 9.87
CA HIS A 136 6.25 -0.03 11.10
C HIS A 136 6.49 -1.06 12.22
N HIS A 137 6.45 -2.36 11.91
CA HIS A 137 6.76 -3.44 12.85
C HIS A 137 8.17 -3.29 13.45
N HIS A 138 9.12 -2.89 12.62
CA HIS A 138 10.49 -2.59 13.03
C HIS A 138 10.71 -1.17 13.59
N GLN A 139 9.62 -0.44 13.85
CA GLN A 139 9.61 0.89 14.47
C GLN A 139 10.36 1.95 13.64
N HIS A 140 10.44 1.77 12.33
CA HIS A 140 10.93 2.81 11.43
C HIS A 140 9.88 3.90 11.31
N ASP A 141 10.28 5.15 11.50
CA ASP A 141 9.41 6.32 11.36
C ASP A 141 9.63 7.07 10.03
N CYS A 142 10.62 6.65 9.23
CA CYS A 142 10.93 7.23 7.93
C CYS A 142 11.16 6.14 6.89
N LEU A 143 10.73 6.38 5.65
CA LEU A 143 10.93 5.48 4.52
C LEU A 143 11.68 6.17 3.37
N VAL A 144 12.56 5.43 2.71
CA VAL A 144 13.13 5.81 1.41
C VAL A 144 12.73 4.73 0.40
N LEU A 145 11.82 5.09 -0.49
CA LEU A 145 11.19 4.23 -1.48
C LEU A 145 11.67 4.59 -2.89
N SER A 146 11.29 3.79 -3.87
CA SER A 146 11.59 4.02 -5.29
C SER A 146 10.35 3.81 -6.16
N ALA A 147 10.46 4.09 -7.46
CA ALA A 147 9.47 3.73 -8.46
C ALA A 147 9.47 2.21 -8.68
N LEU A 148 8.93 1.47 -7.69
CA LEU A 148 8.99 0.01 -7.60
C LEU A 148 8.53 -0.65 -8.90
N GLY A 149 9.41 -1.40 -9.56
CA GLY A 149 9.11 -2.14 -10.79
C GLY A 149 8.89 -1.30 -12.05
N CYS A 150 9.08 0.02 -12.01
CA CYS A 150 8.79 0.92 -13.13
C CYS A 150 9.88 0.99 -14.22
N GLY A 151 11.03 0.36 -13.99
CA GLY A 151 12.11 0.21 -14.97
C GLY A 151 11.96 -1.09 -15.77
N ALA A 152 12.96 -1.96 -15.72
CA ALA A 152 13.01 -3.24 -16.45
C ALA A 152 11.80 -4.18 -16.26
N PHE A 153 10.98 -3.96 -15.22
CA PHE A 153 9.80 -4.76 -14.91
C PHE A 153 8.50 -4.18 -15.48
N LYS A 154 8.55 -3.02 -16.15
CA LYS A 154 7.45 -2.43 -16.93
C LYS A 154 6.15 -2.25 -16.15
N ASN A 155 6.23 -1.87 -14.86
CA ASN A 155 5.06 -1.39 -14.15
C ASN A 155 4.78 0.07 -14.56
N PRO A 156 3.51 0.46 -14.77
CA PRO A 156 3.18 1.82 -15.18
C PRO A 156 3.38 2.80 -14.00
N PRO A 157 4.26 3.82 -14.13
CA PRO A 157 4.64 4.67 -12.99
C PRO A 157 3.49 5.44 -12.36
N GLU A 158 2.55 5.93 -13.18
CA GLU A 158 1.37 6.66 -12.71
C GLU A 158 0.51 5.78 -11.80
N HIS A 159 0.17 4.55 -12.23
CA HIS A 159 -0.59 3.64 -11.38
C HIS A 159 0.19 3.26 -10.14
N MET A 160 1.50 3.02 -10.24
CA MET A 160 2.33 2.71 -9.07
C MET A 160 2.32 3.84 -8.04
N ALA A 161 2.44 5.10 -8.48
CA ALA A 161 2.37 6.27 -7.60
C ALA A 161 1.00 6.39 -6.91
N LEU A 162 -0.10 6.13 -7.64
CA LEU A 162 -1.44 6.10 -7.05
C LEU A 162 -1.63 4.96 -6.02
N LEU A 163 -1.07 3.78 -6.27
CA LEU A 163 -1.09 2.67 -5.30
C LEU A 163 -0.24 2.99 -4.06
N PHE A 164 0.90 3.67 -4.22
CA PHE A 164 1.64 4.20 -3.08
C PHE A 164 0.82 5.24 -2.31
N LYS A 165 0.14 6.16 -3.02
CA LYS A 165 -0.73 7.17 -2.40
C LYS A 165 -1.80 6.52 -1.54
N SER A 166 -2.49 5.49 -2.03
CA SER A 166 -3.53 4.79 -1.26
C SER A 166 -2.97 4.15 0.01
N VAL A 167 -1.79 3.51 -0.07
CA VAL A 167 -1.13 2.94 1.11
C VAL A 167 -0.65 4.03 2.07
N ILE A 168 -0.16 5.17 1.59
CA ILE A 168 0.21 6.30 2.44
C ILE A 168 -1.00 6.79 3.27
N TYR A 169 -2.19 6.88 2.66
CA TYR A 169 -3.42 7.19 3.41
C TYR A 169 -3.78 6.13 4.44
N GLN A 170 -3.55 4.83 4.15
CA GLN A 170 -3.75 3.74 5.12
C GLN A 170 -2.84 3.88 6.34
N TYR A 171 -1.59 4.30 6.12
CA TYR A 171 -0.59 4.49 7.16
C TYR A 171 -0.47 5.95 7.63
N ALA A 172 -1.54 6.75 7.49
CA ALA A 172 -1.53 8.14 7.91
C ALA A 172 -1.22 8.26 9.42
N GLY A 173 -0.17 9.02 9.75
CA GLY A 173 0.29 9.23 11.12
C GLY A 173 1.32 8.20 11.64
N PHE A 174 1.62 7.12 10.90
CA PHE A 174 2.61 6.13 11.32
C PHE A 174 4.05 6.47 10.93
N PHE A 175 4.23 7.24 9.85
CA PHE A 175 5.54 7.67 9.36
C PHE A 175 5.65 9.20 9.41
N LYS A 176 6.78 9.71 9.90
CA LYS A 176 7.12 11.14 9.90
C LYS A 176 7.43 11.65 8.49
N LYS A 177 8.17 10.86 7.71
CA LYS A 177 8.60 11.22 6.35
C LYS A 177 8.70 10.00 5.43
N ILE A 178 8.26 10.17 4.20
CA ILE A 178 8.40 9.17 3.13
C ILE A 178 9.06 9.89 1.95
N TYR A 179 10.23 9.41 1.55
CA TYR A 179 10.96 9.94 0.40
C TYR A 179 10.88 8.96 -0.76
N PHE A 180 10.57 9.42 -1.96
CA PHE A 180 10.70 8.65 -3.18
C PHE A 180 11.97 9.06 -3.91
N ALA A 181 13.03 8.26 -3.76
CA ALA A 181 14.30 8.44 -4.46
C ALA A 181 14.23 7.76 -5.84
N ILE A 182 13.85 8.53 -6.85
CA ILE A 182 13.58 8.02 -8.21
C ILE A 182 14.67 8.50 -9.15
N VAL A 183 15.23 7.56 -9.89
CA VAL A 183 16.21 7.80 -10.95
C VAL A 183 15.53 7.43 -12.27
N ASP A 184 15.57 8.35 -13.23
CA ASP A 184 15.22 8.06 -14.61
C ASP A 184 16.50 7.60 -15.32
N ASP A 185 16.47 6.38 -15.85
CA ASP A 185 17.59 5.72 -16.53
C ASP A 185 17.21 5.35 -17.97
N HIS A 186 18.03 4.52 -18.63
CA HIS A 186 17.77 4.03 -19.97
C HIS A 186 16.47 3.19 -20.10
N ASN A 187 15.83 2.79 -19.01
CA ASN A 187 14.53 2.10 -19.00
C ASN A 187 13.34 3.07 -18.98
N THR A 188 13.59 4.38 -19.10
CA THR A 188 12.56 5.42 -19.12
C THR A 188 12.25 5.95 -20.53
N GLY A 189 11.10 6.59 -20.70
CA GLY A 189 10.69 7.17 -21.98
C GLY A 189 10.18 6.14 -23.01
N ASN A 190 9.84 4.92 -22.57
CA ASN A 190 9.26 3.89 -23.42
C ASN A 190 7.71 3.95 -23.39
N LYS A 191 7.05 3.04 -24.13
CA LYS A 191 5.58 3.01 -24.22
C LYS A 191 4.89 2.93 -22.85
N THR A 192 5.49 2.25 -21.87
CA THR A 192 4.92 2.05 -20.54
C THR A 192 5.16 3.25 -19.61
N ASN A 193 6.20 4.05 -19.85
CA ASN A 193 6.57 5.23 -19.05
C ASN A 193 7.06 6.40 -19.91
N PRO A 194 6.22 6.95 -20.81
CA PRO A 194 6.63 7.93 -21.81
C PRO A 194 7.19 9.23 -21.20
N ASN A 195 6.76 9.58 -19.98
CA ASN A 195 7.19 10.78 -19.25
C ASN A 195 8.24 10.47 -18.17
N GLY A 196 8.91 9.32 -18.25
CA GLY A 196 9.78 8.81 -17.21
C GLY A 196 9.05 8.31 -15.97
N ASN A 197 9.83 7.95 -14.94
CA ASN A 197 9.30 7.47 -13.66
C ASN A 197 9.13 8.63 -12.68
N PHE A 198 10.02 9.63 -12.72
CA PHE A 198 10.00 10.74 -11.77
C PHE A 198 8.76 11.62 -11.90
N GLY A 199 8.36 11.97 -13.13
CA GLY A 199 7.24 12.88 -13.40
C GLY A 199 5.93 12.49 -12.70
N PRO A 200 5.39 11.28 -12.96
CA PRO A 200 4.14 10.83 -12.34
C PRO A 200 4.20 10.76 -10.82
N PHE A 201 5.31 10.28 -10.24
CA PHE A 201 5.46 10.25 -8.79
C PHE A 201 5.53 11.65 -8.18
N LYS A 202 6.22 12.59 -8.84
CA LYS A 202 6.25 13.98 -8.40
C LYS A 202 4.86 14.60 -8.42
N GLU A 203 4.11 14.43 -9.50
CA GLU A 203 2.76 15.00 -9.63
C GLU A 203 1.80 14.48 -8.56
N ILE A 204 1.87 13.19 -8.24
CA ILE A 204 0.90 12.53 -7.35
C ILE A 204 1.30 12.63 -5.86
N LEU A 205 2.60 12.60 -5.54
CA LEU A 205 3.08 12.36 -4.17
C LEU A 205 3.95 13.50 -3.60
N ASN A 206 4.45 14.42 -4.43
CA ASN A 206 5.30 15.50 -3.92
C ASN A 206 4.49 16.40 -2.97
N ASP A 207 5.08 16.73 -1.82
CA ASP A 207 4.47 17.52 -0.75
C ASP A 207 3.13 16.98 -0.22
N LEU A 208 2.79 15.71 -0.50
CA LEU A 208 1.61 15.05 0.05
C LEU A 208 1.74 14.92 1.57
N VAL A 209 0.84 15.59 2.30
CA VAL A 209 0.70 15.45 3.75
C VAL A 209 -0.63 14.77 4.05
N VAL A 210 -0.56 13.65 4.75
CA VAL A 210 -1.73 12.93 5.26
C VAL A 210 -1.76 13.00 6.78
N HIS A 211 -2.95 13.18 7.33
CA HIS A 211 -3.16 13.22 8.78
C HIS A 211 -3.99 12.02 9.20
N PRO A 212 -3.73 11.45 10.40
CA PRO A 212 -4.60 10.43 10.94
C PRO A 212 -6.01 11.01 11.14
N PRO A 213 -7.08 10.19 11.00
CA PRO A 213 -8.44 10.65 11.25
C PRO A 213 -8.59 11.16 12.70
N LYS A 214 -9.39 12.22 12.88
CA LYS A 214 -9.63 12.85 14.20
C LYS A 214 -10.31 11.89 15.19
N THR A 215 -11.02 10.90 14.69
CA THR A 215 -11.73 9.89 15.48
C THR A 215 -11.46 8.54 14.86
N ILE A 216 -10.68 7.71 15.56
CA ILE A 216 -10.46 6.31 15.24
C ILE A 216 -11.58 5.55 15.97
N ARG A 217 -12.58 5.03 15.25
CA ARG A 217 -13.58 4.17 15.88
C ARG A 217 -12.87 2.92 16.41
N ILE A 218 -13.11 2.65 17.69
CA ILE A 218 -12.44 1.62 18.47
C ILE A 218 -12.87 0.21 18.06
N ASP A 219 -14.05 0.10 17.44
CA ASP A 219 -14.68 -1.14 17.01
C ASP A 219 -14.87 -1.07 15.48
N GLY A 220 -13.82 -1.41 14.74
CA GLY A 220 -13.75 -1.31 13.28
C GLY A 220 -12.33 -1.54 12.78
N ALA A 221 -12.18 -2.21 11.63
CA ALA A 221 -10.89 -2.53 11.04
C ALA A 221 -10.36 -1.28 10.29
N ILE A 222 -9.56 -0.47 10.98
CA ILE A 222 -8.99 0.76 10.43
C ILE A 222 -7.71 0.46 9.66
N GLY A 223 -7.74 0.67 8.35
CA GLY A 223 -6.55 0.67 7.49
C GLY A 223 -5.89 -0.70 7.31
N PRO A 224 -4.55 -0.76 7.13
CA PRO A 224 -3.80 -1.91 6.60
C PRO A 224 -3.65 -3.07 7.61
N HIS A 225 -4.37 -2.96 8.72
CA HIS A 225 -4.39 -3.90 9.81
C HIS A 225 -5.86 -4.22 10.05
N ARG A 226 -6.27 -5.47 9.82
CA ARG A 226 -7.48 -5.94 10.49
C ARG A 226 -7.13 -5.99 11.97
N ILE A 227 -7.51 -4.96 12.73
CA ILE A 227 -7.45 -4.96 14.18
C ILE A 227 -8.48 -6.00 14.64
N LEU A 228 -8.03 -7.22 14.93
CA LEU A 228 -8.93 -8.33 15.25
C LEU A 228 -9.17 -8.48 16.75
N ASN A 229 -8.29 -7.96 17.61
CA ASN A 229 -8.53 -7.90 19.04
C ASN A 229 -7.66 -6.83 19.68
N LYS A 230 -8.24 -6.10 20.64
CA LYS A 230 -7.49 -5.18 21.51
C LYS A 230 -6.86 -5.95 22.67
N SER A 231 -5.65 -5.54 23.04
CA SER A 231 -5.20 -5.65 24.43
C SER A 231 -6.15 -4.90 25.37
N SER A 232 -6.42 -5.47 26.55
CA SER A 232 -7.38 -4.96 27.56
C SER A 232 -7.09 -3.53 28.08
N ASN A 233 -5.94 -2.94 27.72
CA ASN A 233 -5.51 -1.61 28.14
C ASN A 233 -5.72 -0.50 27.09
N GLY A 234 -6.32 -0.81 25.93
CA GLY A 234 -6.68 0.18 24.92
C GLY A 234 -5.52 0.79 24.12
N LYS A 235 -4.27 0.36 24.37
CA LYS A 235 -3.12 0.69 23.52
C LYS A 235 -3.00 -0.34 22.40
N ILE A 236 -2.92 0.12 21.15
CA ILE A 236 -2.63 -0.73 20.00
C ILE A 236 -1.20 -1.26 20.15
N THR A 237 -1.05 -2.57 20.18
CA THR A 237 0.23 -3.28 20.24
C THR A 237 0.45 -4.08 18.95
N LEU A 238 1.69 -4.50 18.71
CA LEU A 238 2.07 -5.24 17.49
C LEU A 238 1.30 -6.57 17.32
N SER A 239 0.79 -7.17 18.39
CA SER A 239 -0.07 -8.36 18.34
C SER A 239 -1.50 -8.09 17.88
N ASP A 240 -1.91 -6.82 17.87
CA ASP A 240 -3.27 -6.39 17.51
C ASP A 240 -3.40 -6.15 16.00
N VAL A 241 -2.30 -6.35 15.25
CA VAL A 241 -2.17 -6.08 13.82
C VAL A 241 -2.12 -7.39 13.05
N CYS A 242 -3.15 -7.68 12.25
CA CYS A 242 -3.14 -8.79 11.30
C CYS A 242 -3.09 -8.25 9.87
N ILE A 243 -1.99 -8.53 9.15
CA ILE A 243 -1.91 -8.35 7.70
C ILE A 243 -2.72 -9.49 7.04
N GLN A 244 -3.60 -9.15 6.12
CA GLN A 244 -4.54 -10.12 5.57
C GLN A 244 -3.87 -11.08 4.58
N TYR A 245 -3.67 -12.34 4.96
CA TYR A 245 -2.99 -13.35 4.13
C TYR A 245 -3.86 -14.00 3.06
N LEU A 246 -5.19 -13.87 3.14
CA LEU A 246 -6.12 -14.45 2.16
C LEU A 246 -5.90 -13.87 0.75
N PRO A 247 -6.08 -14.67 -0.32
CA PRO A 247 -6.04 -14.18 -1.69
C PRO A 247 -7.08 -13.09 -1.92
N PRO A 248 -6.80 -12.05 -2.72
CA PRO A 248 -7.76 -10.99 -2.98
C PRO A 248 -9.00 -11.53 -3.69
N CYS A 249 -10.18 -11.08 -3.25
CA CYS A 249 -11.43 -11.28 -3.95
C CYS A 249 -11.32 -10.68 -5.36
N GLN A 250 -11.75 -11.43 -6.38
CA GLN A 250 -11.73 -10.97 -7.77
C GLN A 250 -12.63 -9.74 -8.01
N TYR A 251 -13.66 -9.57 -7.18
CA TYR A 251 -14.61 -8.44 -7.26
C TYR A 251 -14.17 -7.23 -6.42
N GLY A 252 -13.08 -7.34 -5.64
CA GLY A 252 -12.49 -6.21 -4.92
C GLY A 252 -13.49 -5.43 -4.06
N THR A 253 -13.59 -4.11 -4.30
CA THR A 253 -14.52 -3.19 -3.60
C THR A 253 -15.98 -3.37 -4.00
N GLU A 254 -16.26 -4.07 -5.08
CA GLU A 254 -17.62 -4.32 -5.60
C GLU A 254 -18.16 -5.69 -5.19
N CYS A 255 -17.48 -6.39 -4.28
CA CYS A 255 -17.94 -7.70 -3.81
C CYS A 255 -19.29 -7.58 -3.08
N HIS A 256 -20.29 -8.36 -3.50
CA HIS A 256 -21.60 -8.43 -2.84
C HIS A 256 -21.65 -9.42 -1.67
N ASP A 257 -20.63 -10.27 -1.52
CA ASP A 257 -20.54 -11.33 -0.51
C ASP A 257 -19.79 -10.89 0.76
N LEU A 258 -19.67 -9.57 1.01
CA LEU A 258 -18.94 -9.01 2.16
C LEU A 258 -19.48 -9.47 3.53
N LYS A 259 -20.71 -9.98 3.59
CA LYS A 259 -21.33 -10.51 4.81
C LYS A 259 -21.28 -12.04 4.92
N ASP A 260 -20.84 -12.73 3.87
CA ASP A 260 -20.74 -14.18 3.88
C ASP A 260 -19.50 -14.60 4.70
N SER A 261 -19.73 -15.30 5.81
CA SER A 261 -18.68 -15.75 6.73
C SER A 261 -17.74 -16.78 6.10
N GLN A 262 -18.24 -17.61 5.17
CA GLN A 262 -17.44 -18.61 4.47
C GLN A 262 -16.57 -17.94 3.39
N HIS A 263 -17.15 -17.01 2.62
CA HIS A 263 -16.41 -16.20 1.64
C HIS A 263 -15.29 -15.39 2.29
N ASN A 264 -15.58 -14.72 3.40
CA ASN A 264 -14.61 -13.91 4.15
C ASN A 264 -13.49 -14.72 4.83
N LYS A 265 -13.65 -16.05 4.96
CA LYS A 265 -12.57 -16.96 5.39
C LYS A 265 -11.66 -17.37 4.24
N THR A 266 -12.09 -17.20 3.00
CA THR A 266 -11.36 -17.63 1.80
C THR A 266 -10.73 -16.47 1.05
N PHE A 267 -11.38 -15.31 1.02
CA PHE A 267 -10.93 -14.14 0.25
C PHE A 267 -10.69 -12.91 1.11
N SER A 268 -9.72 -12.11 0.69
CA SER A 268 -9.50 -10.78 1.22
C SER A 268 -10.28 -9.72 0.47
N HIS A 269 -10.70 -8.71 1.23
CA HIS A 269 -11.41 -7.54 0.71
C HIS A 269 -10.59 -6.30 1.05
N PRO A 270 -10.63 -5.28 0.18
CA PRO A 270 -9.97 -4.02 0.47
C PRO A 270 -10.52 -3.40 1.77
N PRO A 271 -9.74 -2.59 2.50
CA PRO A 271 -10.19 -1.97 3.74
C PRO A 271 -11.35 -0.99 3.49
N VAL A 272 -12.17 -0.73 4.51
CA VAL A 272 -13.18 0.34 4.44
C VAL A 272 -12.48 1.70 4.41
N CYS A 273 -13.06 2.66 3.69
CA CYS A 273 -12.56 4.03 3.68
C CYS A 273 -12.56 4.62 5.10
N LEU A 274 -11.39 5.12 5.54
CA LEU A 274 -11.19 5.74 6.87
C LEU A 274 -12.18 6.88 7.16
N TYR A 275 -12.54 7.67 6.13
CA TYR A 275 -13.49 8.76 6.29
C TYR A 275 -14.90 8.24 6.61
N GLN A 276 -15.33 7.17 5.94
CA GLN A 276 -16.66 6.60 6.18
C GLN A 276 -16.78 5.89 7.53
N GLU A 277 -15.71 5.33 8.07
CA GLU A 277 -15.74 4.80 9.44
C GLU A 277 -15.92 5.89 10.50
N SER A 278 -15.54 7.14 10.18
CA SER A 278 -15.71 8.29 11.08
C SER A 278 -16.99 9.09 10.81
N ASP A 279 -17.94 8.54 10.05
CA ASP A 279 -19.15 9.22 9.53
C ASP A 279 -18.85 10.52 8.75
N LEU A 280 -17.62 10.65 8.24
CA LEU A 280 -17.21 11.76 7.39
C LEU A 280 -17.35 11.38 5.92
N LEU A 281 -17.81 12.32 5.10
CA LEU A 281 -17.81 12.14 3.66
C LEU A 281 -16.36 11.95 3.16
N CYS A 282 -16.14 10.92 2.34
CA CYS A 282 -14.86 10.72 1.69
C CYS A 282 -14.54 11.92 0.79
N ASN A 283 -13.41 12.57 1.01
CA ASN A 283 -12.94 13.68 0.17
C ASN A 283 -12.08 13.22 -1.01
N GLN A 284 -11.84 11.91 -1.16
CA GLN A 284 -11.07 11.29 -2.23
C GLN A 284 -11.96 10.62 -3.30
N ILE A 285 -13.24 10.99 -3.40
CA ILE A 285 -14.20 10.37 -4.33
C ILE A 285 -13.81 10.46 -5.81
N ASN A 286 -12.94 11.40 -6.17
CA ASN A 286 -12.45 11.59 -7.54
C ASN A 286 -11.11 10.85 -7.79
N ASP A 287 -10.51 10.25 -6.77
CA ASP A 287 -9.30 9.44 -6.91
C ASP A 287 -9.70 8.01 -7.25
N ALA A 288 -9.56 7.64 -8.53
CA ALA A 288 -10.00 6.34 -9.05
C ALA A 288 -9.32 5.16 -8.33
N VAL A 289 -8.07 5.31 -7.89
CA VAL A 289 -7.36 4.25 -7.17
C VAL A 289 -7.80 4.20 -5.72
N HIS A 290 -8.07 5.33 -5.06
CA HIS A 290 -8.72 5.33 -3.76
C HIS A 290 -10.07 4.62 -3.82
N MET A 291 -10.93 4.96 -4.79
CA MET A 291 -12.24 4.34 -4.95
C MET A 291 -12.16 2.84 -5.29
N PHE A 292 -11.09 2.42 -5.96
CA PHE A 292 -10.80 1.01 -6.24
C PHE A 292 -10.18 0.26 -5.04
N THR A 293 -9.46 0.97 -4.18
CA THR A 293 -8.66 0.37 -3.08
C THR A 293 -9.41 0.38 -1.76
N PHE A 294 -10.41 1.24 -1.59
CA PHE A 294 -11.17 1.31 -0.35
C PHE A 294 -12.65 1.05 -0.61
N MET A 295 -13.22 0.19 0.23
CA MET A 295 -14.66 -0.03 0.23
C MET A 295 -15.36 1.22 0.71
N HIS A 296 -16.35 1.65 -0.07
CA HIS A 296 -17.25 2.72 0.29
C HIS A 296 -18.65 2.13 0.45
N LYS A 297 -19.43 2.59 1.44
CA LYS A 297 -20.85 2.27 1.54
C LYS A 297 -21.53 2.60 0.22
N SER A 298 -22.30 1.65 -0.29
CA SER A 298 -23.08 1.86 -1.50
C SER A 298 -24.06 3.01 -1.27
N LYS A 299 -24.21 3.90 -2.23
CA LYS A 299 -25.28 4.90 -2.19
C LYS A 299 -26.62 4.18 -2.16
N CYS A 300 -27.54 4.63 -1.33
CA CYS A 300 -28.90 4.12 -1.37
C CYS A 300 -29.48 4.33 -2.77
N LYS A 301 -30.05 3.28 -3.38
CA LYS A 301 -30.69 3.37 -4.71
C LYS A 301 -31.86 4.37 -4.76
N HIS A 302 -32.41 4.73 -3.60
CA HIS A 302 -33.47 5.71 -3.44
C HIS A 302 -32.96 7.10 -3.06
N GLY A 303 -31.64 7.30 -2.92
CA GLY A 303 -31.05 8.59 -2.60
C GLY A 303 -31.69 9.26 -1.38
N GLY A 304 -32.07 10.53 -1.54
CA GLY A 304 -32.76 11.34 -0.54
C GLY A 304 -34.21 10.93 -0.28
N GLU A 305 -34.81 10.16 -1.18
CA GLU A 305 -36.17 9.63 -1.09
C GLU A 305 -36.25 8.29 -0.34
N CYS A 306 -35.15 7.83 0.26
CA CYS A 306 -35.15 6.60 1.03
C CYS A 306 -36.02 6.73 2.28
N THR A 307 -37.06 5.90 2.38
CA THR A 307 -37.97 5.80 3.53
C THR A 307 -37.65 4.63 4.46
N SER A 308 -36.55 3.91 4.23
CA SER A 308 -36.17 2.76 5.03
C SER A 308 -35.71 3.19 6.42
N ASN A 309 -36.37 2.66 7.45
CA ASN A 309 -35.97 2.82 8.85
C ASN A 309 -35.31 1.55 9.41
N ASP A 310 -35.02 0.57 8.57
CA ASP A 310 -34.36 -0.67 8.97
C ASP A 310 -32.92 -0.37 9.44
N PRO A 311 -32.54 -0.71 10.69
CA PRO A 311 -31.21 -0.42 11.21
C PRO A 311 -30.07 -1.01 10.37
N GLN A 312 -30.30 -2.17 9.74
CA GLN A 312 -29.31 -2.81 8.89
C GLN A 312 -29.12 -2.01 7.59
N HIS A 313 -30.20 -1.60 6.92
CA HIS A 313 -30.16 -0.73 5.75
C HIS A 313 -29.45 0.60 6.02
N MET A 314 -29.77 1.25 7.14
CA MET A 314 -29.15 2.51 7.55
C MET A 314 -27.65 2.38 7.86
N THR A 315 -27.21 1.16 8.18
CA THR A 315 -25.78 0.85 8.35
C THR A 315 -25.10 0.59 7.02
N ASP A 316 -25.77 -0.13 6.11
CA ASP A 316 -25.20 -0.65 4.86
C ASP A 316 -25.09 0.39 3.73
N TYR A 317 -25.98 1.37 3.70
CA TYR A 317 -26.07 2.35 2.62
C TYR A 317 -25.76 3.76 3.10
N GLU A 318 -25.08 4.53 2.24
CA GLU A 318 -24.95 5.96 2.40
C GLU A 318 -26.21 6.67 1.89
N HIS A 319 -26.67 7.64 2.67
CA HIS A 319 -27.75 8.54 2.30
C HIS A 319 -27.23 9.95 2.11
N PRO A 320 -27.83 10.73 1.21
CA PRO A 320 -27.43 12.11 1.02
C PRO A 320 -27.66 12.97 2.27
N GLU A 321 -26.98 14.12 2.32
CA GLU A 321 -27.20 15.10 3.38
C GLU A 321 -28.64 15.64 3.35
N PHE A 322 -29.08 16.19 4.48
CA PHE A 322 -30.35 16.91 4.51
C PHE A 322 -30.27 18.17 3.64
N CYS A 323 -31.37 18.48 2.95
CA CYS A 323 -31.50 19.73 2.23
C CYS A 323 -31.21 20.92 3.17
N LYS A 324 -30.39 21.87 2.71
CA LYS A 324 -30.06 23.08 3.50
C LYS A 324 -31.30 23.86 3.92
N ASN A 325 -32.33 23.85 3.09
CA ASN A 325 -33.62 24.52 3.33
C ASN A 325 -34.58 23.66 4.18
N LYS A 326 -34.20 22.43 4.55
CA LYS A 326 -34.97 21.51 5.40
C LYS A 326 -36.45 21.44 5.00
N SER A 327 -37.36 21.81 5.91
CA SER A 327 -38.82 21.82 5.70
C SER A 327 -39.31 22.92 4.76
N ASP A 328 -38.51 23.96 4.52
CA ASP A 328 -38.86 25.12 3.70
C ASP A 328 -38.39 24.94 2.24
N CYS A 329 -37.92 23.74 1.89
CA CYS A 329 -37.52 23.44 0.53
C CYS A 329 -38.74 23.33 -0.39
N ILE A 330 -38.76 24.17 -1.43
CA ILE A 330 -39.80 24.17 -2.48
C ILE A 330 -39.37 23.45 -3.77
N ASP A 331 -38.11 23.00 -3.83
CA ASP A 331 -37.58 22.27 -4.99
C ASP A 331 -38.01 20.80 -4.87
N MET A 332 -38.94 20.42 -5.75
CA MET A 332 -39.52 19.08 -5.84
C MET A 332 -39.06 18.35 -7.11
N SER A 333 -37.98 18.82 -7.76
CA SER A 333 -37.41 18.10 -8.90
C SER A 333 -36.91 16.74 -8.47
N SER A 334 -37.06 15.73 -9.34
CA SER A 334 -36.61 14.36 -9.05
C SER A 334 -35.11 14.31 -8.81
N GLU A 335 -34.32 15.14 -9.50
CA GLU A 335 -32.88 15.27 -9.29
C GLU A 335 -32.56 15.80 -7.89
N HIS A 336 -33.30 16.81 -7.40
CA HIS A 336 -33.09 17.40 -6.08
C HIS A 336 -33.52 16.45 -4.95
N LEU A 337 -34.68 15.80 -5.09
CA LEU A 337 -35.19 14.83 -4.11
C LEU A 337 -34.30 13.59 -4.02
N TYR A 338 -33.69 13.17 -5.13
CA TYR A 338 -32.69 12.12 -5.10
C TYR A 338 -31.38 12.58 -4.43
N ALA A 339 -30.99 13.84 -4.63
CA ALA A 339 -29.73 14.40 -4.13
C ALA A 339 -29.76 14.82 -2.64
N TYR A 340 -30.93 15.05 -2.04
CA TYR A 340 -31.04 15.55 -0.66
C TYR A 340 -32.18 14.90 0.12
N ARG A 341 -31.97 14.63 1.41
CA ARG A 341 -33.04 14.19 2.32
C ARG A 341 -33.86 15.37 2.82
N HIS A 342 -35.15 15.14 3.02
CA HIS A 342 -36.07 16.11 3.62
C HIS A 342 -36.65 15.56 4.92
N LEU A 343 -36.86 16.45 5.90
CA LEU A 343 -37.57 16.07 7.11
C LEU A 343 -39.07 15.97 6.79
N PRO A 344 -39.81 15.05 7.44
CA PRO A 344 -41.26 15.00 7.30
C PRO A 344 -41.84 16.36 7.69
N VAL A 345 -42.60 16.97 6.79
CA VAL A 345 -43.40 18.15 7.13
C VAL A 345 -44.56 17.65 7.98
N CYS A 346 -44.66 18.09 9.24
CA CYS A 346 -45.84 17.80 10.05
C CYS A 346 -47.06 18.41 9.35
N GLY A 347 -47.95 17.55 8.85
CA GLY A 347 -49.20 17.94 8.21
C GLY A 347 -50.27 18.36 9.22
#